data_AF-A0A6A2YBT7-F1
#
_entry.id   AF-A0A6A2YBT7-F1
#
_cell.length_a   1.000
_cell.length_b   1.000
_cell.length_c   1.000
_cell.angle_alpha   90.00
_cell.angle_beta   90.00
_cell.angle_gamma   90.00
#
_symmetry.space_group_name_H-M   'P 1'
#
loop_
_entity.id
_entity.type
_entity.pdbx_description
1 polymer ?
#
loop_
_entity_poly.entity_id
_entity_poly.type
_entity_poly.pdbx_seq_one_letter_code
_entity_poly.pdbx_strand_id
1 'polypeptide(L)'
;MPRGNPCRWPAMLPDYDPNDNEAGMKILEDLTQNCDMQAFKNKVPVVNYGDIKVYIERIANGDSSNIISDEPIIELLTSSGTSGGRPKMMPSTAEDLHRKTFFYNLLVPVMNK
;
A
#
# COMPACT_ATOMS: atom_id res chain seq x y z
N MET A 1 17.04 -31.33 20.87
CA MET A 1 16.53 -31.17 19.49
C MET A 1 15.44 -30.09 19.51
N PRO A 2 15.62 -28.91 18.90
CA PRO A 2 14.52 -27.95 18.80
C PRO A 2 13.61 -28.31 17.62
N ARG A 3 12.31 -28.30 17.88
CA ARG A 3 11.24 -28.51 16.89
C ARG A 3 11.21 -27.31 15.94
N GLY A 4 11.46 -27.54 14.66
CA GLY A 4 11.31 -26.51 13.63
C GLY A 4 9.86 -26.06 13.51
N ASN A 5 9.64 -24.74 13.49
CA ASN A 5 8.32 -24.15 13.24
C ASN A 5 7.91 -24.39 11.77
N PRO A 6 6.77 -25.05 11.50
CA PRO A 6 6.32 -25.37 10.15
C PRO A 6 5.74 -24.17 9.38
N CYS A 7 5.68 -22.97 9.98
CA CYS A 7 5.10 -21.76 9.40
C CYS A 7 6.16 -20.72 8.98
N ARG A 8 7.39 -21.14 8.68
CA ARG A 8 8.38 -20.24 8.09
C ARG A 8 8.09 -20.12 6.59
N TRP A 9 7.14 -19.26 6.26
CA TRP A 9 7.02 -18.75 4.89
C TRP A 9 8.37 -18.14 4.50
N PRO A 10 8.90 -18.39 3.29
CA PRO A 10 10.08 -17.68 2.84
C PRO A 10 9.78 -16.19 2.96
N ALA A 11 10.69 -15.43 3.57
CA ALA A 11 10.61 -13.99 3.57
C ALA A 11 10.65 -13.54 2.10
N MET A 12 9.49 -13.36 1.49
CA MET A 12 9.33 -12.78 0.15
C MET A 12 9.03 -11.30 0.32
N LEU A 13 9.96 -10.59 0.94
CA LEU A 13 10.27 -9.28 0.39
C LEU A 13 11.39 -9.55 -0.60
N PRO A 14 11.30 -9.09 -1.85
CA PRO A 14 12.45 -9.09 -2.74
C PRO A 14 13.64 -8.50 -1.99
N ASP A 15 14.84 -9.04 -2.18
CA ASP A 15 16.11 -8.51 -1.65
C ASP A 15 16.47 -7.17 -2.32
N TYR A 16 15.50 -6.26 -2.40
CA TYR A 16 15.55 -5.00 -3.11
C TYR A 16 16.31 -3.99 -2.27
N ASP A 17 17.47 -3.54 -2.77
CA ASP A 17 18.15 -2.37 -2.24
C ASP A 17 17.31 -1.13 -2.61
N PRO A 18 16.80 -0.36 -1.63
CA PRO A 18 16.00 0.84 -1.89
C PRO A 18 16.77 1.96 -2.62
N ASN A 19 18.08 1.78 -2.88
CA ASN A 19 18.89 2.69 -3.69
C ASN A 19 19.22 2.14 -5.08
N ASP A 20 18.84 0.90 -5.40
CA ASP A 20 18.97 0.32 -6.74
C ASP A 20 17.77 0.75 -7.60
N ASN A 21 17.97 1.89 -8.28
CA ASN A 21 16.97 2.44 -9.18
C ASN A 21 16.80 1.60 -10.47
N GLU A 22 17.76 0.76 -10.85
CA GLU A 22 17.68 -0.02 -12.10
C GLU A 22 16.74 -1.22 -11.95
N ALA A 23 16.89 -2.00 -10.88
CA ALA A 23 16.00 -3.11 -10.59
C ALA A 23 14.55 -2.64 -10.36
N GLY A 24 14.38 -1.50 -9.67
CA GLY A 24 13.07 -0.91 -9.42
C GLY A 24 12.39 -0.47 -10.73
N MET A 25 13.12 0.19 -11.61
CA MET A 25 12.61 0.61 -12.93
C MET A 25 12.24 -0.58 -13.81
N LYS A 26 13.02 -1.66 -13.78
CA LYS A 26 12.71 -2.88 -14.53
C LYS A 26 11.43 -3.56 -14.05
N ILE A 27 11.22 -3.64 -12.73
CA ILE A 27 9.96 -4.14 -12.18
C ILE A 27 8.81 -3.25 -12.63
N LEU A 28 8.96 -1.93 -12.55
CA LEU A 28 7.93 -0.99 -12.96
C LEU A 28 7.60 -1.13 -14.46
N GLU A 29 8.60 -1.27 -15.31
CA GLU A 29 8.45 -1.49 -16.75
C GLU A 29 7.66 -2.78 -17.04
N ASP A 30 8.07 -3.89 -16.42
CA ASP A 30 7.41 -5.19 -16.57
C ASP A 30 5.94 -5.16 -16.12
N LEU A 31 5.62 -4.37 -15.08
CA LEU A 31 4.27 -4.24 -14.54
C LEU A 31 3.39 -3.29 -15.36
N THR A 32 3.95 -2.25 -15.97
CA THR A 32 3.18 -1.17 -16.61
C THR A 32 3.08 -1.31 -18.12
N GLN A 33 4.11 -1.79 -18.82
CA GLN A 33 4.08 -1.87 -20.29
C GLN A 33 3.22 -3.02 -20.80
N ASN A 34 3.26 -4.17 -20.13
CA ASN A 34 2.54 -5.36 -20.56
C ASN A 34 1.25 -5.61 -19.77
N CYS A 35 1.00 -4.85 -18.70
CA CYS A 35 -0.12 -5.06 -17.75
C CYS A 35 -0.28 -6.55 -17.39
N ASP A 36 0.83 -7.27 -17.24
CA ASP A 36 0.82 -8.72 -17.08
C ASP A 36 0.49 -9.09 -15.63
N MET A 37 -0.69 -9.69 -15.46
CA MET A 37 -1.16 -10.17 -14.17
C MET A 37 -0.19 -11.21 -13.56
N GLN A 38 0.50 -12.03 -14.37
CA GLN A 38 1.47 -13.01 -13.86
C GLN A 38 2.71 -12.31 -13.35
N ALA A 39 3.21 -11.30 -14.06
CA ALA A 39 4.31 -10.46 -13.58
C ALA A 39 3.96 -9.79 -12.25
N PHE A 40 2.75 -9.26 -12.10
CA PHE A 40 2.28 -8.67 -10.83
C PHE A 40 2.30 -9.68 -9.69
N LYS A 41 1.67 -10.84 -9.88
CA LYS A 41 1.59 -11.89 -8.83
C LYS A 41 2.96 -12.39 -8.37
N ASN A 42 3.94 -12.42 -9.28
CA ASN A 42 5.27 -12.94 -8.99
C ASN A 42 6.22 -11.89 -8.40
N LYS A 43 6.02 -10.60 -8.71
CA LYS A 43 6.95 -9.52 -8.34
C LYS A 43 6.46 -8.63 -7.20
N VAL A 44 5.15 -8.50 -7.03
CA VAL A 44 4.57 -7.64 -5.98
C VAL A 44 4.25 -8.49 -4.75
N PRO A 45 4.96 -8.29 -3.63
CA PRO A 45 4.75 -9.08 -2.43
C PRO A 45 3.43 -8.71 -1.74
N VAL A 46 2.84 -9.68 -1.06
CA VAL A 46 1.72 -9.43 -0.15
C VAL A 46 2.28 -8.84 1.14
N VAL A 47 1.86 -7.63 1.48
CA VAL A 47 2.38 -6.87 2.63
C VAL A 47 1.32 -6.65 3.70
N ASN A 48 1.75 -6.47 4.94
CA ASN A 48 0.93 -6.01 6.05
C ASN A 48 1.18 -4.50 6.31
N TYR A 49 0.33 -3.89 7.13
CA TYR A 49 0.43 -2.46 7.46
C TYR A 49 1.80 -2.09 8.06
N GLY A 50 2.39 -2.98 8.85
CA GLY A 50 3.69 -2.75 9.48
C GLY A 50 4.81 -2.57 8.45
N ASP A 51 4.74 -3.28 7.33
CA ASP A 51 5.77 -3.29 6.29
C ASP A 51 5.78 -1.98 5.49
N ILE A 52 4.62 -1.34 5.35
CA ILE A 52 4.45 -0.08 4.59
C ILE A 52 4.39 1.18 5.48
N LYS A 53 4.37 1.00 6.81
CA LYS A 53 4.21 2.09 7.77
C LYS A 53 5.26 3.19 7.62
N VAL A 54 6.50 2.81 7.27
CA VAL A 54 7.60 3.76 7.04
C VAL A 54 7.30 4.76 5.93
N TYR A 55 6.67 4.32 4.84
CA TYR A 55 6.29 5.20 3.73
C TYR A 55 5.14 6.12 4.12
N ILE A 56 4.17 5.61 4.88
CA ILE A 56 3.04 6.40 5.39
C ILE A 56 3.52 7.48 6.36
N GLU A 57 4.46 7.15 7.24
CA GLU A 57 5.05 8.12 8.18
C GLU A 57 5.86 9.19 7.46
N ARG A 58 6.59 8.85 6.38
CA ARG A 58 7.25 9.86 5.53
C ARG A 58 6.26 10.86 4.94
N ILE A 59 5.15 10.37 4.38
CA ILE A 59 4.07 11.23 3.84
C ILE A 59 3.47 12.09 4.95
N ALA A 60 3.19 11.52 6.12
CA ALA A 60 2.66 12.25 7.27
C ALA A 60 3.59 13.37 7.77
N ASN A 61 4.91 13.19 7.59
CA ASN A 61 5.92 14.20 7.92
C ASN A 61 6.11 15.26 6.81
N GLY A 62 5.32 15.22 5.74
CA GLY A 62 5.33 16.22 4.67
C GLY A 62 6.18 15.87 3.44
N ASP A 63 6.60 14.61 3.29
CA ASP A 63 7.28 14.16 2.07
C ASP A 63 6.30 14.18 0.88
N SER A 64 6.57 15.06 -0.10
CA SER A 64 5.77 15.23 -1.31
C SER A 64 6.26 14.42 -2.50
N SER A 65 7.23 13.51 -2.30
CA SER A 65 7.66 12.60 -3.35
C SER A 65 6.59 11.56 -3.69
N ASN A 66 6.59 11.09 -4.93
CA ASN A 66 5.69 10.05 -5.43
C ASN A 66 6.14 8.67 -4.92
N ILE A 67 6.02 8.43 -3.60
CA ILE A 67 6.54 7.22 -2.92
C ILE A 67 5.68 5.98 -3.25
N ILE A 68 4.35 6.15 -3.25
CA ILE A 68 3.38 5.04 -3.35
C ILE A 68 2.34 5.24 -4.45
N SER A 69 2.28 6.44 -5.02
CA SER A 69 1.31 6.87 -6.01
C SER A 69 1.95 7.93 -6.89
N ASP A 70 1.61 7.94 -8.17
CA ASP A 70 2.00 9.00 -9.10
C ASP A 70 1.18 10.29 -8.85
N GLU A 71 -0.06 10.14 -8.41
CA GLU A 71 -0.87 11.25 -7.93
C GLU A 71 -0.50 11.65 -6.49
N PRO A 72 -0.54 12.95 -6.18
CA PRO A 72 -0.25 13.43 -4.84
C PRO A 72 -1.27 12.90 -3.82
N ILE A 73 -0.75 12.43 -2.69
CA ILE A 73 -1.57 12.10 -1.52
C ILE A 73 -2.00 13.39 -0.84
N ILE A 74 -3.31 13.64 -0.78
CA ILE A 74 -3.87 14.89 -0.24
C ILE A 74 -4.40 14.73 1.18
N GLU A 75 -4.70 13.50 1.61
CA GLU A 75 -5.26 13.23 2.92
C GLU A 75 -4.83 11.86 3.45
N LEU A 76 -4.67 11.75 4.78
CA LEU A 76 -4.45 10.49 5.50
C LEU A 76 -5.70 10.14 6.32
N LEU A 77 -6.52 9.23 5.78
CA LEU A 77 -7.74 8.78 6.46
C LEU A 77 -7.41 7.75 7.53
N THR A 78 -8.16 7.74 8.64
CA THR A 78 -7.99 6.73 9.69
C THR A 78 -8.97 5.57 9.51
N SER A 79 -8.46 4.34 9.46
CA SER A 79 -9.31 3.16 9.54
C SER A 79 -9.73 2.86 10.98
N SER A 80 -10.86 2.17 11.18
CA SER A 80 -11.27 1.64 12.50
C SER A 80 -10.32 0.58 13.06
N GLY A 81 -9.51 -0.05 12.21
CA GLY A 81 -8.47 -0.99 12.63
C GLY A 81 -7.24 -0.28 13.19
N THR A 82 -6.60 -0.89 14.18
CA THR A 82 -5.39 -0.37 14.83
C THR A 82 -4.15 -1.21 14.53
N SER A 83 -2.96 -0.60 14.58
CA SER A 83 -1.67 -1.30 14.63
C SER A 83 -0.85 -0.70 15.76
N GLY A 84 -0.36 -1.54 16.69
CA GLY A 84 0.36 -1.06 17.88
C GLY A 84 -0.46 -0.11 18.77
N GLY A 85 -1.79 -0.29 18.83
CA GLY A 85 -2.70 0.55 19.63
C GLY A 85 -3.05 1.90 19.00
N ARG A 86 -2.55 2.22 17.79
CA ARG A 86 -2.88 3.45 17.07
C ARG A 86 -3.74 3.15 15.83
N PRO A 87 -4.70 4.03 15.47
CA PRO A 87 -5.44 3.90 14.22
C PRO A 87 -4.50 3.87 13.01
N LYS A 88 -4.82 3.03 12.03
CA LYS A 88 -4.05 2.97 10.78
C LYS A 88 -4.38 4.17 9.90
N MET A 89 -3.37 4.97 9.56
CA MET A 89 -3.46 6.03 8.56
C MET A 89 -3.39 5.41 7.15
N MET A 90 -4.30 5.82 6.28
CA MET A 90 -4.48 5.34 4.92
C MET A 90 -4.38 6.51 3.95
N PRO A 91 -3.35 6.55 3.10
CA PRO A 91 -3.19 7.61 2.11
C PRO A 91 -4.34 7.60 1.10
N SER A 92 -4.76 8.78 0.66
CA SER A 92 -5.81 8.95 -0.35
C SER A 92 -5.48 10.10 -1.30
N THR A 93 -5.69 9.86 -2.59
CA THR A 93 -5.62 10.89 -3.64
C THR A 93 -6.95 11.65 -3.75
N ALA A 94 -6.96 12.71 -4.56
CA ALA A 94 -8.19 13.44 -4.87
C ALA A 94 -9.24 12.56 -5.56
N GLU A 95 -8.82 11.70 -6.49
CA GLU A 95 -9.70 10.75 -7.17
C GLU A 95 -10.31 9.75 -6.18
N ASP A 96 -9.50 9.20 -5.28
CA ASP A 96 -9.95 8.26 -4.26
C ASP A 96 -11.01 8.88 -3.33
N LEU A 97 -10.81 10.10 -2.88
CA LEU A 97 -11.78 10.82 -2.05
C LEU A 97 -13.08 11.06 -2.81
N HIS A 98 -13.00 11.50 -4.06
CA HIS A 98 -14.20 11.71 -4.89
C HIS A 98 -15.01 10.42 -5.04
N ARG A 99 -14.33 9.30 -5.30
CA ARG A 99 -14.97 7.99 -5.44
C ARG A 99 -15.63 7.56 -4.13
N LYS A 100 -14.96 7.75 -2.98
CA LYS A 100 -15.53 7.46 -1.65
C LYS A 100 -16.77 8.31 -1.38
N THR A 101 -16.71 9.62 -1.62
CA THR A 101 -17.84 10.53 -1.44
C THR A 101 -19.03 10.11 -2.29
N PHE A 102 -18.81 9.75 -3.56
CA PHE A 102 -19.85 9.22 -4.43
C PHE A 102 -20.52 7.97 -3.83
N PHE A 103 -19.72 6.99 -3.38
CA PHE A 103 -20.26 5.79 -2.74
C PHE A 103 -21.04 6.10 -1.44
N TYR A 104 -20.52 6.98 -0.58
CA TYR A 104 -21.21 7.36 0.66
C TYR A 104 -22.56 8.02 0.35
N ASN A 105 -22.63 8.91 -0.65
CA ASN A 105 -23.87 9.55 -1.06
C ASN A 105 -24.93 8.55 -1.56
N LEU A 106 -24.52 7.42 -2.13
CA LEU A 106 -25.44 6.33 -2.50
C LEU A 106 -25.89 5.50 -1.30
N LEU A 107 -25.00 5.22 -0.34
CA LEU A 107 -25.26 4.32 0.77
C LEU A 107 -26.01 4.98 1.94
N VAL A 108 -25.66 6.22 2.28
CA VAL A 108 -26.22 6.94 3.45
C VAL A 108 -27.75 6.99 3.43
N PRO A 109 -28.44 7.30 2.31
CA PRO A 109 -29.91 7.30 2.26
C PRO A 109 -30.53 5.91 2.51
N VAL A 110 -29.82 4.83 2.17
CA VAL A 110 -30.30 3.45 2.37
C VAL A 110 -30.12 3.02 3.82
N MET A 111 -29.03 3.45 4.46
CA MET A 111 -28.70 3.09 5.84
C MET A 111 -29.48 3.89 6.88
N ASN A 112 -29.91 5.12 6.57
CA ASN A 112 -30.63 6.01 7.49
C ASN A 112 -32.15 5.77 7.53
N LYS A 113 -32.59 4.51 7.47
CA LYS A 113 -34.00 4.14 7.65
C LYS A 113 -34.40 4.02 9.11
#